data_AF-A0A7W4FAL8-F1
#
_entry.id   AF-A0A7W4FAL8-F1
#
_cell.length_a   1.000
_cell.length_b   1.000
_cell.length_c   1.000
_cell.angle_alpha   90.00
_cell.angle_beta   90.00
_cell.angle_gamma   90.00
#
_symmetry.space_group_name_H-M   'P 1'
#
loop_
_entity.id
_entity.type
_entity.pdbx_description
1 polymer ?
#
loop_
_entity_poly.entity_id
_entity_poly.type
_entity_poly.pdbx_seq_one_letter_code
_entity_poly.pdbx_strand_id
1 'polypeptide(L)'
;MNTQNVKTAAPESSERWETKACLFETQVLGRYNVKFSAPCFGGGVTLNCSHVTNAVNAFDAVVRFTRETHAVDCIVYDVEQTEEVRAVCVSTTGYRFVQRGYIWLCLDTGVIVDVSQDGSMRRGDDGQPIPAFGKLTRI
;
A
#
# COMPACT_ATOMS: atom_id res chain seq x y z
N MET A 1 -2.22 62.28 11.12
CA MET A 1 -2.51 60.96 11.73
C MET A 1 -3.43 60.22 10.77
N ASN A 2 -2.86 59.44 9.83
CA ASN A 2 -3.62 58.69 8.82
C ASN A 2 -3.27 57.21 8.98
N THR A 3 -4.20 56.46 9.54
CA THR A 3 -4.11 55.01 9.73
C THR A 3 -4.41 54.33 8.39
N GLN A 4 -3.38 53.84 7.71
CA GLN A 4 -3.55 52.91 6.59
C GLN A 4 -3.86 51.52 7.17
N ASN A 5 -5.13 51.11 7.05
CA ASN A 5 -5.54 49.71 7.22
C ASN A 5 -4.94 48.90 6.07
N VAL A 6 -3.77 48.29 6.30
CA VAL A 6 -3.26 47.22 5.48
C VAL A 6 -4.18 46.02 5.69
N LYS A 7 -5.19 45.87 4.83
CA LYS A 7 -5.86 44.57 4.64
C LYS A 7 -4.86 43.66 3.95
N THR A 8 -4.01 43.02 4.74
CA THR A 8 -3.27 41.84 4.31
C THR A 8 -4.34 40.80 3.96
N ALA A 9 -4.59 40.60 2.67
CA ALA A 9 -5.29 39.42 2.22
C ALA A 9 -4.53 38.24 2.83
N ALA A 10 -5.22 37.48 3.69
CA ALA A 10 -4.68 36.22 4.17
C ALA A 10 -4.22 35.42 2.94
N PRO A 11 -3.00 34.86 2.92
CA PRO A 11 -2.56 34.06 1.79
C PRO A 11 -3.64 33.03 1.53
N GLU A 12 -4.04 32.95 0.27
CA GLU A 12 -5.04 32.01 -0.21
C GLU A 12 -4.77 30.65 0.44
N SER A 13 -5.83 30.11 1.04
CA SER A 13 -5.79 28.98 1.94
C SER A 13 -4.79 27.95 1.44
N SER A 14 -3.81 27.62 2.28
CA SER A 14 -2.94 26.45 2.14
C SER A 14 -3.74 25.34 1.47
N GLU A 15 -3.41 25.01 0.22
CA GLU A 15 -3.98 23.86 -0.47
C GLU A 15 -4.04 22.74 0.55
N ARG A 16 -5.26 22.30 0.90
CA ARG A 16 -5.44 21.21 1.86
C ARG A 16 -4.78 19.98 1.25
N TRP A 17 -3.50 19.78 1.61
CA TRP A 17 -2.68 18.63 1.21
C TRP A 17 -3.25 17.30 1.71
N GLU A 18 -4.33 17.34 2.50
CA GLU A 18 -5.00 16.21 3.14
C GLU A 18 -5.71 15.25 2.19
N THR A 19 -5.77 15.50 0.87
CA THR A 19 -6.52 14.59 -0.01
C THR A 19 -5.94 14.46 -1.41
N LYS A 20 -4.71 13.96 -1.53
CA LYS A 20 -4.23 13.49 -2.85
C LYS A 20 -4.83 12.13 -3.19
N ALA A 21 -5.13 11.30 -2.19
CA ALA A 21 -5.68 9.96 -2.41
C ALA A 21 -7.03 9.96 -3.12
N CYS A 22 -7.88 10.96 -2.90
CA CYS A 22 -9.17 11.07 -3.60
C CYS A 22 -9.04 11.43 -5.08
N LEU A 23 -7.83 11.73 -5.57
CA LEU A 23 -7.57 11.99 -6.99
C LEU A 23 -7.29 10.72 -7.79
N PHE A 24 -7.10 9.59 -7.11
CA PHE A 24 -6.63 8.34 -7.71
C PHE A 24 -7.62 7.22 -7.48
N GLU A 25 -7.68 6.31 -8.45
CA GLU A 25 -8.51 5.11 -8.34
C GLU A 25 -8.08 4.31 -7.12
N THR A 26 -9.08 3.87 -6.36
CA THR A 26 -8.85 3.02 -5.20
C THR A 26 -9.51 1.67 -5.40
N GLN A 27 -8.85 0.65 -4.87
CA GLN A 27 -9.35 -0.71 -4.83
C GLN A 27 -9.50 -1.14 -3.37
N VAL A 28 -10.62 -1.78 -3.05
CA VAL A 28 -10.80 -2.43 -1.75
C VAL A 28 -9.96 -3.71 -1.71
N LEU A 29 -9.17 -3.87 -0.65
CA LEU A 29 -8.47 -5.11 -0.34
C LEU A 29 -9.27 -5.96 0.64
N GLY A 30 -9.20 -7.28 0.46
CA GLY A 30 -9.58 -8.25 1.47
C GLY A 30 -8.41 -8.58 2.40
N ARG A 31 -8.72 -8.88 3.66
CA ARG A 31 -7.85 -9.64 4.55
C ARG A 31 -8.02 -11.11 4.23
N TYR A 32 -6.93 -11.79 3.92
CA TYR A 32 -6.93 -13.21 3.64
C TYR A 32 -6.13 -13.95 4.69
N ASN A 33 -6.70 -15.03 5.19
CA ASN A 33 -6.01 -16.01 6.00
C ASN A 33 -5.58 -17.17 5.10
N VAL A 34 -4.28 -17.26 4.83
CA VAL A 34 -3.66 -18.33 4.03
C VAL A 34 -3.27 -19.45 4.97
N LYS A 35 -3.96 -20.60 4.88
CA LYS A 35 -3.65 -21.79 5.67
C LYS A 35 -2.76 -22.72 4.87
N PHE A 36 -1.67 -23.15 5.49
CA PHE A 36 -0.65 -23.94 4.82
C PHE A 36 -0.06 -24.99 5.75
N SER A 37 0.54 -26.01 5.15
CA SER A 37 1.26 -27.04 5.85
C SER A 37 2.76 -26.87 5.61
N ALA A 38 3.54 -26.87 6.69
CA ALA A 38 4.99 -26.64 6.66
C ALA A 38 5.76 -27.84 7.22
N PRO A 39 6.85 -28.27 6.57
CA PRO A 39 7.70 -29.32 7.12
C PRO A 39 8.46 -28.79 8.34
N CYS A 40 8.41 -29.52 9.46
CA CYS A 40 9.31 -29.25 10.58
C CYS A 40 10.76 -29.59 10.20
N PHE A 41 11.71 -28.77 10.66
CA PHE A 41 13.12 -29.14 10.66
C PHE A 41 13.29 -30.48 11.41
N GLY A 42 13.81 -31.49 10.71
CA GLY A 42 13.94 -32.86 11.22
C GLY A 42 12.97 -33.89 10.64
N GLY A 43 12.07 -33.50 9.72
CA GLY A 43 11.38 -34.40 8.78
C GLY A 43 10.28 -35.31 9.34
N GLY A 44 9.99 -35.25 10.65
CA GLY A 44 9.03 -36.15 11.28
C GLY A 44 7.58 -35.67 11.32
N VAL A 45 7.31 -34.38 11.18
CA VAL A 45 5.98 -33.79 11.41
C VAL A 45 5.72 -32.65 10.44
N THR A 46 4.51 -32.60 9.88
CA THR A 46 3.99 -31.44 9.16
C THR A 46 3.12 -30.62 10.09
N LEU A 47 3.36 -29.31 10.19
CA LEU A 47 2.56 -28.40 11.00
C LEU A 47 1.51 -27.70 10.13
N ASN A 48 0.31 -27.56 10.67
CA ASN A 48 -0.71 -26.70 10.10
C ASN A 48 -0.53 -25.28 10.64
N CYS A 49 -0.29 -24.35 9.73
CA CYS A 49 0.02 -22.96 10.00
C CYS A 49 -0.97 -22.06 9.26
N SER A 50 -0.98 -20.78 9.66
CA SER A 50 -1.78 -19.76 9.00
C SER A 50 -1.03 -18.44 8.93
N HIS A 51 -1.11 -17.75 7.80
CA HIS A 51 -0.52 -16.42 7.58
C HIS A 51 -1.60 -15.46 7.12
N VAL A 52 -1.63 -14.26 7.70
CA VAL A 52 -2.62 -13.24 7.34
C VAL A 52 -1.96 -12.19 6.45
N THR A 53 -2.52 -11.99 5.27
CA THR A 53 -2.08 -10.95 4.33
C THR A 53 -3.26 -10.19 3.75
N ASN A 54 -3.03 -8.96 3.29
CA ASN A 54 -4.05 -8.21 2.56
C ASN A 54 -3.83 -8.44 1.07
N ALA A 55 -4.89 -8.68 0.30
CA ALA A 55 -4.80 -8.97 -1.12
C ALA A 55 -6.07 -8.54 -1.87
N VAL A 56 -5.98 -8.46 -3.20
CA VAL A 56 -7.15 -8.13 -4.04
C VAL A 56 -8.08 -9.31 -4.27
N ASN A 57 -7.56 -10.53 -4.15
CA ASN A 57 -8.29 -11.79 -4.24
C ASN A 57 -7.45 -12.92 -3.61
N ALA A 58 -8.01 -14.13 -3.53
CA ALA A 58 -7.34 -15.29 -2.94
C ALA A 58 -6.04 -15.69 -3.68
N PHE A 59 -5.98 -15.55 -5.01
CA PHE A 59 -4.77 -15.87 -5.77
C PHE A 59 -3.62 -14.89 -5.45
N ASP A 60 -3.92 -13.59 -5.44
CA ASP A 60 -2.97 -12.56 -4.99
C ASP A 60 -2.52 -12.82 -3.54
N ALA A 61 -3.40 -13.29 -2.66
CA ALA A 61 -3.04 -13.65 -1.29
C ALA A 61 -1.99 -14.77 -1.22
N VAL A 62 -2.09 -15.80 -2.07
CA VAL A 62 -1.10 -16.89 -2.15
C VAL A 62 0.25 -16.38 -2.67
N VAL A 63 0.24 -15.61 -3.77
CA VAL A 63 1.47 -15.03 -4.34
C VAL A 63 2.17 -14.16 -3.30
N ARG A 64 1.40 -13.38 -2.54
CA ARG A 64 1.89 -12.53 -1.46
C ARG A 64 2.45 -13.32 -0.30
N PHE A 65 1.74 -14.34 0.15
CA PHE A 65 2.22 -15.26 1.18
C PHE A 65 3.60 -15.80 0.81
N THR A 66 3.79 -16.32 -0.40
CA THR A 66 5.09 -16.85 -0.87
C THR A 66 6.17 -15.77 -0.85
N ARG A 67 5.85 -14.55 -1.28
CA ARG A 67 6.81 -13.44 -1.31
C ARG A 67 7.19 -12.92 0.08
N GLU A 68 6.23 -12.83 1.00
CA GLU A 68 6.40 -12.27 2.34
C GLU A 68 7.09 -13.23 3.30
N THR A 69 6.80 -14.53 3.17
CA THR A 69 7.29 -15.56 4.10
C THR A 69 8.47 -16.36 3.57
N HIS A 70 8.77 -16.26 2.27
CA HIS A 70 9.74 -17.12 1.58
C HIS A 70 9.45 -18.62 1.78
N ALA A 71 8.18 -19.00 1.94
CA ALA A 71 7.74 -20.36 2.22
C ALA A 71 7.77 -21.27 0.97
N VAL A 72 8.97 -21.58 0.48
CA VAL A 72 9.19 -22.34 -0.77
C VAL A 72 8.71 -23.80 -0.66
N ASP A 73 8.81 -24.40 0.52
CA ASP A 73 8.47 -25.82 0.75
C ASP A 73 7.13 -26.04 1.47
N CYS A 74 6.27 -25.02 1.50
CA CYS A 74 4.96 -25.10 2.15
C CYS A 74 3.84 -25.43 1.15
N ILE A 75 2.85 -26.19 1.59
CA ILE A 75 1.66 -26.51 0.78
C ILE A 75 0.48 -25.69 1.30
N VAL A 76 0.03 -24.72 0.52
CA VAL A 76 -1.22 -24.00 0.81
C VAL A 76 -2.40 -24.91 0.51
N TYR A 77 -3.29 -25.10 1.49
CA TYR A 77 -4.47 -25.96 1.34
C TYR A 77 -5.79 -25.21 1.43
N ASP A 78 -5.79 -23.99 1.96
CA ASP A 78 -7.00 -23.17 2.09
C ASP A 78 -6.66 -21.67 2.17
N VAL A 79 -7.55 -20.84 1.63
CA VAL A 79 -7.41 -19.38 1.59
C VAL A 79 -8.78 -18.74 1.78
N GLU A 80 -8.98 -18.13 2.93
CA GLU A 80 -10.27 -17.54 3.30
C GLU A 80 -10.15 -16.03 3.43
N GLN A 81 -11.08 -15.29 2.82
CA GLN A 81 -11.23 -13.87 3.12
C GLN A 81 -11.94 -13.72 4.46
N THR A 82 -11.31 -13.02 5.40
CA THR A 82 -11.89 -12.82 6.74
C THR A 82 -12.64 -11.49 6.86
N GLU A 83 -12.17 -10.45 6.18
CA GLU A 83 -12.80 -9.12 6.19
C GLU A 83 -12.32 -8.27 4.99
N GLU A 84 -12.95 -7.12 4.77
CA GLU A 84 -12.43 -6.07 3.89
C GLU A 84 -11.67 -5.04 4.74
N VAL A 85 -10.46 -4.63 4.32
CA VAL A 85 -9.53 -3.93 5.25
C VAL A 85 -9.22 -2.50 4.85
N ARG A 86 -9.25 -2.16 3.56
CA ARG A 86 -8.89 -0.80 3.14
C ARG A 86 -9.09 -0.56 1.66
N ALA A 87 -9.46 0.66 1.31
CA ALA A 87 -9.24 1.22 -0.02
C ALA A 87 -7.74 1.59 -0.17
N VAL A 88 -7.09 1.10 -1.22
CA VAL A 88 -5.69 1.41 -1.56
C VAL A 88 -5.59 1.88 -3.00
N CYS A 89 -4.64 2.77 -3.30
CA CYS A 89 -4.33 3.09 -4.68
C CYS A 89 -3.35 2.04 -5.22
N VAL A 90 -3.65 1.46 -6.38
CA VAL A 90 -2.78 0.47 -7.03
C VAL A 90 -2.07 1.16 -8.18
N SER A 91 -0.76 1.03 -8.24
CA SER A 91 0.02 1.59 -9.34
C SER A 91 -0.09 0.73 -10.60
N THR A 92 0.30 1.30 -11.74
CA THR A 92 0.35 0.59 -13.02
C THR A 92 1.26 -0.64 -13.04
N THR A 93 2.16 -0.77 -12.06
CA THR A 93 3.02 -1.96 -11.89
C THR A 93 2.58 -2.85 -10.71
N GLY A 94 1.40 -2.60 -10.13
CA GLY A 94 0.76 -3.47 -9.13
C GLY A 94 1.17 -3.20 -7.68
N TYR A 95 1.91 -2.13 -7.40
CA TYR A 95 2.28 -1.75 -6.04
C TYR A 95 1.14 -0.98 -5.37
N ARG A 96 0.93 -1.23 -4.07
CA ARG A 96 -0.21 -0.66 -3.35
C ARG A 96 0.25 0.43 -2.41
N PHE A 97 -0.47 1.54 -2.48
CA PHE A 97 -0.14 2.74 -1.76
C PHE A 97 -1.31 3.17 -0.89
N VAL A 98 -0.98 3.61 0.32
CA VAL A 98 -1.91 4.29 1.22
C VAL A 98 -1.35 5.64 1.58
N GLN A 99 -2.20 6.67 1.50
CA GLN A 99 -1.86 7.98 2.06
C GLN A 99 -2.08 7.93 3.58
N ARG A 100 -1.07 8.33 4.35
CA ARG A 100 -1.15 8.52 5.80
C ARG A 100 -0.73 9.94 6.11
N GLY A 101 -1.70 10.86 6.22
CA GLY A 101 -1.40 12.29 6.33
C GLY A 101 -0.73 12.80 5.06
N TYR A 102 0.48 13.36 5.19
CA TYR A 102 1.24 13.92 4.07
C TYR A 102 2.14 12.90 3.34
N ILE A 103 2.35 11.71 3.93
CA ILE A 103 3.20 10.67 3.33
C ILE A 103 2.38 9.63 2.57
N TRP A 104 2.98 9.08 1.52
CA TRP A 104 2.48 7.88 0.87
C TRP A 104 3.37 6.70 1.22
N LEU A 105 2.77 5.62 1.72
CA LEU A 105 3.47 4.40 2.08
C LEU A 105 3.15 3.30 1.07
N CYS A 106 4.19 2.74 0.46
CA CYS A 106 4.08 1.48 -0.28
C CYS A 106 3.92 0.32 0.71
N LEU A 107 2.77 -0.34 0.68
CA LEU A 107 2.48 -1.47 1.58
C LEU A 107 3.30 -2.71 1.26
N ASP A 108 3.79 -2.82 0.03
CA ASP A 108 4.52 -4.00 -0.45
C ASP A 108 6.01 -3.97 -0.08
N THR A 109 6.60 -2.78 0.04
CA THR A 109 8.05 -2.61 0.27
C THR A 109 8.36 -1.84 1.55
N GLY A 110 7.36 -1.22 2.17
CA GLY A 110 7.55 -0.31 3.32
C GLY A 110 8.16 1.04 2.94
N VAL A 111 8.43 1.29 1.66
CA VAL A 111 9.06 2.53 1.18
C VAL A 111 8.08 3.69 1.24
N ILE A 112 8.55 4.84 1.74
CA ILE A 112 7.83 6.10 1.73
C ILE A 112 8.11 6.84 0.42
N VAL A 113 7.06 7.33 -0.23
CA VAL A 113 7.13 8.02 -1.51
C VAL A 113 6.39 9.35 -1.45
N ASP A 114 6.79 10.26 -2.33
CA ASP A 114 6.01 11.44 -2.69
C ASP A 114 5.23 11.15 -3.97
N VAL A 115 3.93 11.45 -3.95
CA VAL A 115 3.04 11.31 -5.10
C VAL A 115 2.68 12.70 -5.63
N SER A 116 3.00 12.96 -6.90
CA SER A 116 2.56 14.17 -7.62
C SER A 116 1.11 14.05 -8.09
N GLN A 117 0.49 15.18 -8.45
CA GLN A 117 -0.91 15.21 -8.88
C GLN A 117 -1.20 14.36 -10.14
N ASP A 118 -0.19 14.11 -10.98
CA ASP A 118 -0.28 13.24 -12.17
C ASP A 118 -0.07 11.75 -11.84
N GLY A 119 0.06 11.40 -10.55
CA GLY A 119 0.26 10.02 -10.09
C GLY A 119 1.70 9.52 -10.18
N SER A 120 2.66 10.34 -10.62
CA SER A 120 4.08 9.98 -10.61
C SER A 120 4.63 9.93 -9.18
N MET A 121 5.62 9.05 -8.95
CA MET A 121 6.17 8.77 -7.62
C MET A 121 7.68 9.02 -7.55
N ARG A 122 8.15 9.54 -6.41
CA ARG A 122 9.58 9.75 -6.10
C ARG A 122 9.88 9.40 -4.64
N ARG A 123 11.15 9.14 -4.30
CA ARG A 123 11.56 8.88 -2.91
C ARG A 123 11.38 10.14 -2.08
N GLY A 124 10.79 9.98 -0.89
CA GLY A 124 10.58 11.12 0.03
C GLY A 124 11.85 11.55 0.79
N ASP A 125 12.94 10.79 0.73
CA ASP A 125 14.20 11.04 1.45
C ASP A 125 15.25 11.82 0.63
N ASP A 126 15.36 11.56 -0.68
CA ASP A 126 16.39 12.15 -1.55
C ASP A 126 15.87 12.66 -2.91
N GLY A 127 14.56 12.56 -3.17
CA GLY A 127 13.94 12.97 -4.44
C GLY A 127 14.37 12.14 -5.65
N GLN A 128 15.18 11.09 -5.48
CA GLN A 128 15.62 10.23 -6.56
C GLN A 128 14.47 9.33 -7.04
N PRO A 129 14.50 8.88 -8.31
CA PRO A 129 13.60 7.85 -8.78
C PRO A 129 13.88 6.53 -8.04
N ILE A 130 12.90 6.09 -7.24
CA ILE A 130 12.85 4.74 -6.64
C ILE A 130 12.47 3.72 -7.75
N PRO A 131 12.56 2.38 -7.53
CA PRO A 131 12.35 1.40 -8.59
C PRO A 131 10.95 1.52 -9.18
N ALA A 132 10.74 0.87 -10.33
CA ALA A 132 9.59 0.92 -11.22
C ALA A 132 8.21 0.66 -10.55
N PHE A 133 7.80 1.53 -9.64
CA PHE A 133 6.48 1.56 -9.04
C PHE A 133 5.43 2.08 -10.02
N GLY A 134 5.82 2.56 -11.20
CA GLY A 134 4.87 3.05 -12.20
C GLY A 134 4.22 4.35 -11.77
N LYS A 135 2.92 4.48 -12.03
CA LYS A 135 2.10 5.64 -11.66
C LYS A 135 0.79 5.21 -11.01
N LEU A 136 0.18 6.07 -10.20
CA LEU A 136 -1.21 5.90 -9.78
C LEU A 136 -2.16 6.35 -10.89
N THR A 137 -3.22 5.59 -11.12
CA THR A 137 -4.28 5.95 -12.08
C THR A 137 -5.19 7.01 -11.47
N ARG A 138 -5.48 8.08 -12.22
CA ARG A 138 -6.41 9.13 -11.81
C ARG A 138 -7.86 8.71 -12.07
N ILE A 139 -8.78 9.16 -11.21
CA ILE A 139 -10.23 9.10 -11.45
C ILE A 139 -10.61 10.09 -12.54
#